data_AF-A0A258CRN6-F1
#
_entry.id   AF-A0A258CRN6-F1
#
_cell.length_a   1.000
_cell.length_b   1.000
_cell.length_c   1.000
_cell.angle_alpha   90.00
_cell.angle_beta   90.00
_cell.angle_gamma   90.00
#
_symmetry.space_group_name_H-M   'P 1'
#
loop_
_entity.id
_entity.type
_entity.pdbx_description
1 polymer ?
#
loop_
_entity_poly.entity_id
_entity_poly.type
_entity_poly.pdbx_seq_one_letter_code
_entity_poly.pdbx_strand_id
1 'polypeptide(L)'
;WMVASGLSERVSVAPERLMTHLGLALALFVLLIWTALDAWNGAPRVEERSPWRGWALAFLGAVFFQSLLGALVAGNDAGLVYNDWPLMNGRFFPSDYVGAGIWSTLAHSQAAVQFNHRLIAYAVVIAGIAIAVMAQRDRLLVPHGKQAALAVAVVVSLQAALGVWTLVAAVPISLGVLHQAGAAVLLAAATMFAWRVRRP
;
A
#
# COMPACT_ATOMS: atom_id res chain seq x y z
N TRP A 1 -11.76 -3.11 -23.16
CA TRP A 1 -11.30 -3.86 -21.98
C TRP A 1 -10.24 -4.84 -22.43
N MET A 2 -9.01 -4.76 -21.87
CA MET A 2 -7.72 -5.10 -22.54
C MET A 2 -7.87 -5.50 -24.02
N VAL A 3 -8.10 -4.47 -24.84
CA VAL A 3 -8.05 -4.61 -26.29
C VAL A 3 -6.65 -4.16 -26.65
N ALA A 4 -5.88 -5.02 -27.32
CA ALA A 4 -4.66 -4.61 -28.00
C ALA A 4 -4.95 -3.30 -28.73
N SER A 5 -4.16 -2.24 -28.50
CA SER A 5 -4.14 -1.21 -29.53
C SER A 5 -3.58 -1.92 -30.75
N GLY A 6 -4.41 -2.19 -31.75
CA GLY A 6 -3.98 -2.54 -33.10
C GLY A 6 -3.22 -1.39 -33.78
N LEU A 7 -2.53 -0.58 -32.99
CA LEU A 7 -1.70 0.54 -33.34
C LEU A 7 -0.41 0.34 -32.56
N SER A 8 0.67 0.17 -33.30
CA SER A 8 2.05 -0.02 -32.85
C SER A 8 2.61 1.13 -31.99
N GLU A 9 1.81 2.16 -31.66
CA GLU A 9 2.29 3.44 -31.11
C GLU A 9 1.69 3.86 -29.76
N ARG A 10 0.69 3.17 -29.18
CA ARG A 10 0.19 3.52 -27.83
C ARG A 10 0.57 2.48 -26.79
N VAL A 11 1.64 2.79 -26.07
CA VAL A 11 2.18 1.95 -24.98
C VAL A 11 1.52 2.22 -23.61
N SER A 12 0.70 3.27 -23.48
CA SER A 12 0.08 3.66 -22.20
C SER A 12 -1.40 3.32 -22.09
N VAL A 13 -1.80 2.84 -20.91
CA VAL A 13 -3.18 2.57 -20.54
C VAL A 13 -3.70 3.62 -19.57
N ALA A 14 -5.01 3.92 -19.60
CA ALA A 14 -5.63 4.86 -18.67
C ALA A 14 -5.36 4.46 -17.21
N PRO A 15 -5.00 5.41 -16.32
CA PRO A 15 -4.59 5.14 -14.94
C PRO A 15 -5.58 4.27 -14.16
N GLU A 16 -6.88 4.45 -14.40
CA GLU A 16 -7.94 3.71 -13.71
C GLU A 16 -7.94 2.24 -14.10
N ARG A 17 -7.55 1.91 -15.34
CA ARG A 17 -7.45 0.52 -15.79
C ARG A 17 -6.30 -0.18 -15.09
N LEU A 18 -5.15 0.50 -15.00
CA LEU A 18 -4.00 -0.01 -14.26
C LEU A 18 -4.34 -0.21 -12.78
N MET A 19 -4.96 0.78 -12.15
CA MET A 19 -5.42 0.70 -10.76
C MET A 19 -6.42 -0.44 -10.54
N THR A 20 -7.40 -0.60 -11.42
CA THR A 20 -8.42 -1.67 -11.31
C THR A 20 -7.77 -3.05 -11.45
N HIS A 21 -6.89 -3.22 -12.45
CA HIS A 21 -6.20 -4.50 -12.66
C HIS A 21 -5.32 -4.87 -11.46
N LEU A 22 -4.49 -3.92 -10.99
CA LEU A 22 -3.66 -4.14 -9.81
C LEU A 22 -4.53 -4.40 -8.57
N GLY A 23 -5.60 -3.64 -8.37
CA GLY A 23 -6.51 -3.81 -7.24
C GLY A 23 -7.14 -5.20 -7.20
N LEU A 24 -7.60 -5.72 -8.34
CA LEU A 24 -8.11 -7.09 -8.44
C LEU A 24 -7.02 -8.12 -8.17
N ALA A 25 -5.82 -7.94 -8.72
CA ALA A 25 -4.69 -8.83 -8.48
C ALA A 25 -4.30 -8.88 -6.99
N LEU A 26 -4.23 -7.72 -6.33
CA LEU A 26 -3.93 -7.62 -4.90
C LEU A 26 -5.05 -8.18 -4.03
N ALA A 27 -6.32 -8.02 -4.40
CA ALA A 27 -7.44 -8.61 -3.68
C ALA A 27 -7.39 -10.14 -3.76
N LEU A 28 -7.14 -10.70 -4.95
CA LEU A 28 -6.92 -12.13 -5.12
C LEU A 28 -5.70 -12.62 -4.32
N PHE A 29 -4.62 -11.86 -4.30
CA PHE A 29 -3.42 -12.17 -3.53
C PHE A 29 -3.71 -12.26 -2.03
N VAL A 30 -4.45 -11.30 -1.46
CA VAL A 30 -4.91 -11.32 -0.06
C VAL A 30 -5.76 -12.56 0.23
N LEU A 31 -6.73 -12.85 -0.65
CA LEU A 31 -7.61 -14.02 -0.51
C LEU A 31 -6.81 -15.32 -0.55
N LEU A 32 -5.86 -15.46 -1.48
CA LEU A 32 -5.02 -16.65 -1.61
C LEU A 32 -4.16 -16.87 -0.36
N ILE A 33 -3.52 -15.82 0.17
CA ILE A 33 -2.76 -15.92 1.42
C ILE A 33 -3.70 -16.35 2.56
N TRP A 34 -4.85 -15.70 2.68
CA TRP A 34 -5.81 -16.00 3.74
C TRP A 34 -6.29 -17.46 3.69
N THR A 35 -6.72 -17.92 2.51
CA THR A 35 -7.19 -19.29 2.29
C THR A 35 -6.08 -20.31 2.49
N ALA A 36 -4.85 -20.02 2.05
CA ALA A 36 -3.70 -20.90 2.29
C ALA A 36 -3.38 -21.04 3.78
N LEU A 37 -3.44 -19.95 4.55
CA LEU A 37 -3.25 -19.98 5.99
C LEU A 37 -4.36 -20.76 6.70
N ASP A 38 -5.61 -20.57 6.29
CA ASP A 38 -6.75 -21.34 6.83
C ASP A 38 -6.60 -22.84 6.49
N ALA A 39 -6.19 -23.19 5.28
CA ALA A 39 -5.97 -24.59 4.88
C ALA A 39 -4.81 -25.24 5.64
N TRP A 40 -3.70 -24.52 5.83
CA TRP A 40 -2.52 -25.02 6.53
C TRP A 40 -2.76 -25.24 8.04
N ASN A 41 -3.57 -24.38 8.66
CA ASN A 41 -3.75 -24.37 10.12
C ASN A 41 -5.11 -24.96 10.57
N GLY A 42 -5.95 -25.43 9.64
CA GLY A 42 -7.27 -26.00 9.91
C GLY A 42 -8.29 -24.96 10.41
N ALA A 43 -9.48 -25.41 10.84
CA ALA A 43 -10.47 -24.53 11.45
C ALA A 43 -10.01 -24.04 12.85
N PRO A 44 -10.24 -22.77 13.22
CA PRO A 44 -9.95 -22.30 14.57
C PRO A 44 -10.83 -23.06 15.57
N ARG A 45 -10.24 -23.57 16.66
CA ARG A 45 -10.99 -24.30 17.69
C ARG A 45 -11.93 -23.38 18.48
N VAL A 46 -11.59 -22.09 18.57
CA VAL A 46 -12.41 -20.99 19.10
C VAL A 46 -12.06 -19.73 18.29
N GLU A 47 -13.03 -19.05 17.69
CA GLU A 47 -12.84 -17.67 17.23
C GLU A 47 -13.08 -16.73 18.41
N GLU A 48 -12.02 -16.37 19.13
CA GLU A 48 -12.14 -15.31 20.13
C GLU A 48 -12.23 -13.94 19.45
N ARG A 49 -13.11 -13.08 19.96
CA ARG A 49 -13.19 -11.68 19.51
C ARG A 49 -11.98 -10.91 20.04
N SER A 50 -10.86 -11.01 19.32
CA SER A 50 -9.67 -10.25 19.63
C SER A 50 -9.91 -8.75 19.44
N PRO A 51 -9.55 -7.90 20.42
CA PRO A 51 -9.65 -6.44 20.28
C PRO A 51 -8.77 -5.88 19.15
N TRP A 52 -7.81 -6.68 18.66
CA TRP A 52 -6.90 -6.33 17.58
C TRP A 52 -7.50 -6.49 16.18
N ARG A 53 -8.62 -7.19 16.04
CA ARG A 53 -9.21 -7.48 14.72
C ARG A 53 -9.53 -6.20 13.94
N GLY A 54 -10.10 -5.19 14.62
CA GLY A 54 -10.41 -3.91 13.99
C GLY A 54 -9.17 -3.19 13.48
N TRP A 55 -8.14 -3.07 14.33
CA TRP A 55 -6.86 -2.46 13.98
C TRP A 55 -6.17 -3.17 12.82
N ALA A 56 -6.14 -4.49 12.83
CA ALA A 56 -5.46 -5.27 11.81
C ALA A 56 -6.17 -5.20 10.45
N LEU A 57 -7.51 -5.29 10.42
CA LEU A 57 -8.28 -5.14 9.18
C LEU A 57 -8.24 -3.70 8.65
N ALA A 58 -8.28 -2.69 9.53
CA ALA A 58 -8.14 -1.29 9.12
C ALA A 58 -6.76 -1.04 8.50
N PHE A 59 -5.69 -1.57 9.10
CA PHE A 59 -4.35 -1.44 8.55
C PHE A 59 -4.20 -2.17 7.20
N LEU A 60 -4.72 -3.39 7.08
CA LEU A 60 -4.77 -4.12 5.82
C LEU A 60 -5.48 -3.31 4.73
N GLY A 61 -6.65 -2.75 5.05
CA GLY A 61 -7.39 -1.86 4.14
C GLY A 61 -6.60 -0.61 3.76
N ALA A 62 -5.89 0.00 4.70
CA ALA A 62 -5.05 1.17 4.45
C ALA A 62 -3.86 0.85 3.51
N VAL A 63 -3.19 -0.28 3.70
CA VAL A 63 -2.11 -0.74 2.79
C VAL A 63 -2.65 -1.04 1.40
N PHE A 64 -3.82 -1.70 1.31
CA PHE A 64 -4.48 -1.95 0.03
C PHE A 64 -4.81 -0.64 -0.68
N PHE A 65 -5.44 0.31 0.01
CA PHE A 65 -5.76 1.63 -0.54
C PHE A 65 -4.50 2.41 -0.96
N GLN A 66 -3.45 2.39 -0.15
CA GLN A 66 -2.16 3.00 -0.48
C GLN A 66 -1.55 2.41 -1.76
N SER A 67 -1.74 1.11 -2.00
CA SER A 67 -1.30 0.44 -3.22
C SER A 67 -2.09 0.88 -4.46
N LEU A 68 -3.39 1.16 -4.30
CA LEU A 68 -4.21 1.74 -5.37
C LEU A 68 -3.76 3.18 -5.72
N LEU A 69 -3.44 3.99 -4.71
CA LEU A 69 -2.85 5.32 -4.94
C LEU A 69 -1.49 5.20 -5.67
N GLY A 70 -0.68 4.20 -5.31
CA GLY A 70 0.57 3.91 -6.03
C GLY A 70 0.35 3.54 -7.49
N ALA A 71 -0.73 2.81 -7.81
CA ALA A 71 -1.11 2.53 -9.19
C ALA A 71 -1.55 3.77 -9.96
N LEU A 72 -2.24 4.72 -9.31
CA LEU A 72 -2.56 6.01 -9.93
C LEU A 72 -1.30 6.84 -10.20
N VAL A 73 -0.31 6.81 -9.30
CA VAL A 73 0.99 7.47 -9.53
C VAL A 73 1.70 6.87 -10.73
N ALA A 74 1.77 5.54 -10.81
CA ALA A 74 2.40 4.85 -11.94
C ALA A 74 1.63 5.07 -13.26
N GLY A 75 0.30 5.01 -13.22
CA GLY A 75 -0.54 5.15 -14.41
C GLY A 75 -0.56 6.57 -15.00
N ASN A 76 -0.30 7.58 -14.18
CA ASN A 76 -0.21 8.99 -14.62
C ASN A 76 1.25 9.43 -14.89
N ASP A 77 2.24 8.54 -14.76
CA ASP A 77 3.67 8.89 -14.75
C ASP A 77 4.02 10.00 -13.73
N ALA A 78 3.20 10.13 -12.68
CA ALA A 78 3.29 11.23 -11.72
C ALA A 78 4.54 11.16 -10.85
N GLY A 79 5.21 10.00 -10.81
CA GLY A 79 6.49 9.84 -10.12
C GLY A 79 7.64 10.64 -10.75
N LEU A 80 7.46 11.20 -11.96
CA LEU A 80 8.47 11.97 -12.68
C LEU A 80 8.32 13.50 -12.51
N VAL A 81 7.31 13.97 -11.78
CA VAL A 81 6.98 15.40 -11.70
C VAL A 81 7.74 16.11 -10.58
N TYR A 82 7.64 15.58 -9.37
CA TYR A 82 8.34 16.10 -8.19
C TYR A 82 9.28 15.03 -7.67
N ASN A 83 10.59 15.23 -7.73
CA ASN A 83 11.59 14.23 -7.31
C ASN A 83 12.42 14.69 -6.10
N ASP A 84 12.05 15.79 -5.46
CA ASP A 84 12.50 16.15 -4.13
C ASP A 84 11.61 15.50 -3.04
N TRP A 85 12.18 15.38 -1.84
CA TRP A 85 11.51 14.86 -0.66
C TRP A 85 12.11 15.53 0.60
N PRO A 86 11.30 15.90 1.61
CA PRO A 86 9.85 15.73 1.72
C PRO A 86 9.02 16.76 0.95
N LEU A 87 9.69 17.75 0.35
CA LEU A 87 9.08 18.82 -0.44
C LEU A 87 8.68 18.33 -1.85
N MET A 88 7.96 19.18 -2.57
CA MET A 88 7.54 19.06 -3.96
C MET A 88 7.88 20.38 -4.66
N ASN A 89 9.05 20.41 -5.30
CA ASN A 89 9.74 21.60 -5.83
C ASN A 89 9.84 22.73 -4.80
N GLY A 90 10.35 22.41 -3.61
CA GLY A 90 10.58 23.39 -2.54
C GLY A 90 9.34 23.77 -1.73
N ARG A 91 8.18 23.16 -1.98
CA ARG A 91 6.93 23.38 -1.23
C ARG A 91 6.37 22.09 -0.67
N PHE A 92 5.73 22.12 0.49
CA PHE A 92 5.06 20.92 1.01
C PHE A 92 3.77 20.59 0.25
N PHE A 93 2.98 21.61 -0.10
CA PHE A 93 1.76 21.47 -0.88
C PHE A 93 2.02 21.95 -2.33
N PRO A 94 1.77 21.13 -3.36
CA PRO A 94 2.08 21.50 -4.72
C PRO A 94 1.14 22.61 -5.22
N SER A 95 1.68 23.57 -5.97
CA SER A 95 0.92 24.74 -6.46
C SER A 95 -0.13 24.39 -7.52
N ASP A 96 0.06 23.28 -8.22
CA ASP A 96 -0.78 22.75 -9.28
C ASP A 96 -1.61 21.54 -8.82
N TYR A 97 -1.92 21.46 -7.51
CA TYR A 97 -2.76 20.40 -6.96
C TYR A 97 -4.12 20.32 -7.66
N VAL A 98 -4.80 21.46 -7.84
CA VAL A 98 -6.19 21.52 -8.31
C VAL A 98 -6.29 21.36 -9.82
N GLY A 99 -7.02 20.34 -10.26
CA GLY A 99 -7.42 20.14 -11.66
C GLY A 99 -8.80 20.75 -11.97
N ALA A 100 -9.33 20.47 -13.17
CA ALA A 100 -10.59 21.05 -13.68
C ALA A 100 -11.85 20.60 -12.91
N GLY A 101 -11.72 19.67 -11.96
CA GLY A 101 -12.81 19.16 -11.11
C GLY A 101 -12.28 18.16 -10.09
N ILE A 102 -13.13 17.69 -9.18
CA ILE A 102 -12.73 16.79 -8.08
C ILE A 102 -12.12 15.50 -8.63
N TRP A 103 -12.79 14.84 -9.58
CA TRP A 103 -12.29 13.59 -10.16
C TRP A 103 -10.99 13.77 -10.95
N SER A 104 -10.92 14.83 -11.77
CA SER A 104 -9.69 15.16 -12.50
C SER A 104 -8.53 15.43 -11.53
N THR A 105 -8.79 16.13 -10.43
CA THR A 105 -7.80 16.38 -9.38
C THR A 105 -7.33 15.07 -8.75
N LEU A 106 -8.25 14.24 -8.25
CA LEU A 106 -7.86 13.09 -7.42
C LEU A 106 -7.29 11.90 -8.22
N ALA A 107 -7.62 11.77 -9.52
CA ALA A 107 -7.22 10.61 -10.31
C ALA A 107 -6.29 10.93 -11.49
N HIS A 108 -6.21 12.19 -11.94
CA HIS A 108 -5.50 12.57 -13.17
C HIS A 108 -4.49 13.71 -13.00
N SER A 109 -4.63 14.56 -11.99
CA SER A 109 -3.61 15.57 -11.70
C SER A 109 -2.39 14.88 -11.11
N GLN A 110 -1.27 14.91 -11.85
CA GLN A 110 -0.02 14.27 -11.44
C GLN A 110 0.44 14.78 -10.06
N ALA A 111 0.36 16.10 -9.84
CA ALA A 111 0.69 16.71 -8.55
C ALA A 111 -0.17 16.16 -7.41
N ALA A 112 -1.49 16.08 -7.61
CA ALA A 112 -2.40 15.63 -6.59
C ALA A 112 -2.29 14.12 -6.31
N VAL A 113 -2.20 13.26 -7.34
CA VAL A 113 -2.03 11.82 -7.11
C VAL A 113 -0.72 11.51 -6.39
N GLN A 114 0.36 12.20 -6.75
CA GLN A 114 1.66 12.03 -6.10
C GLN A 114 1.64 12.55 -4.66
N PHE A 115 1.09 13.73 -4.42
CA PHE A 115 0.95 14.31 -3.08
C PHE A 115 0.09 13.41 -2.17
N ASN A 116 -1.08 12.98 -2.64
CA ASN A 116 -1.99 12.13 -1.88
C ASN A 116 -1.35 10.78 -1.55
N HIS A 117 -0.62 10.17 -2.49
CA HIS A 117 0.14 8.95 -2.24
C HIS A 117 1.19 9.14 -1.14
N ARG A 118 1.95 10.26 -1.14
CA ARG A 118 2.93 10.57 -0.11
C ARG A 118 2.27 10.79 1.26
N LEU A 119 1.19 11.57 1.30
CA LEU A 119 0.49 11.91 2.53
C LEU A 119 -0.09 10.66 3.22
N ILE A 120 -0.76 9.79 2.45
CA ILE A 120 -1.30 8.54 2.98
C ILE A 120 -0.16 7.56 3.34
N ALA A 121 0.96 7.55 2.62
CA ALA A 121 2.13 6.75 3.01
C ALA A 121 2.61 7.09 4.42
N TYR A 122 2.70 8.38 4.77
CA TYR A 122 3.09 8.79 6.13
C TYR A 122 2.10 8.31 7.18
N ALA A 123 0.80 8.42 6.92
CA ALA A 123 -0.23 7.91 7.82
C ALA A 123 -0.11 6.38 8.01
N VAL A 124 0.15 5.64 6.94
CA VAL A 124 0.34 4.17 6.99
C VAL A 124 1.61 3.80 7.77
N VAL A 125 2.72 4.51 7.60
CA VAL A 125 3.94 4.29 8.40
C VAL A 125 3.67 4.54 9.88
N ILE A 126 3.05 5.67 10.21
CA ILE A 126 2.70 6.01 11.60
C ILE A 126 1.79 4.94 12.21
N ALA A 127 0.76 4.51 11.47
CA ALA A 127 -0.15 3.47 11.92
C ALA A 127 0.56 2.13 12.15
N GLY A 128 1.47 1.72 11.26
CA GLY A 128 2.23 0.48 11.41
C GLY A 128 3.14 0.49 12.64
N ILE A 129 3.84 1.62 12.88
CA ILE A 129 4.66 1.81 14.08
C ILE A 129 3.80 1.81 15.35
N ALA A 130 2.67 2.53 15.34
CA ALA A 130 1.76 2.60 16.47
C ALA A 130 1.19 1.22 16.83
N ILE A 131 0.77 0.45 15.82
CA ILE A 131 0.30 -0.94 15.99
C ILE A 131 1.39 -1.79 16.66
N ALA A 132 2.64 -1.72 16.21
CA ALA A 132 3.73 -2.46 16.83
C ALA A 132 3.95 -2.06 18.29
N VAL A 133 4.02 -0.77 18.60
CA VAL A 133 4.22 -0.27 19.97
C VAL A 133 3.08 -0.71 20.89
N MET A 134 1.83 -0.56 20.45
CA MET A 134 0.66 -0.97 21.21
C MET A 134 0.66 -2.50 21.41
N ALA A 135 1.00 -3.27 20.39
CA ALA A 135 1.03 -4.72 20.43
C ALA A 135 2.09 -5.25 21.40
N GLN A 136 3.29 -4.63 21.43
CA GLN A 136 4.33 -5.04 22.37
C GLN A 136 3.94 -4.78 23.83
N ARG A 137 3.17 -3.71 24.08
CA ARG A 137 2.70 -3.32 25.42
C ARG A 137 1.50 -4.13 25.90
N ASP A 138 0.74 -4.73 25.00
CA ASP A 138 -0.40 -5.57 25.35
C ASP A 138 0.08 -6.91 25.94
N ARG A 139 -0.34 -7.21 27.18
CA ARG A 139 0.02 -8.46 27.87
C ARG A 139 -0.85 -9.64 27.46
N LEU A 140 -2.03 -9.39 26.89
CA LEU A 140 -2.99 -10.40 26.46
C LEU A 140 -2.73 -10.88 25.02
N LEU A 141 -2.07 -10.05 24.21
CA LEU A 141 -1.69 -10.44 22.86
C LEU A 141 -0.61 -11.52 22.87
N VAL A 142 -0.88 -12.63 22.20
CA VAL A 142 0.05 -13.77 22.09
C VAL A 142 1.34 -13.43 21.32
N PRO A 143 2.46 -14.12 21.58
CA PRO A 143 3.76 -13.81 20.99
C PRO A 143 3.76 -13.73 19.45
N HIS A 144 3.04 -14.63 18.77
CA HIS A 144 2.95 -14.62 17.30
C HIS A 144 2.24 -13.38 16.76
N GLY A 145 1.22 -12.86 17.47
CA GLY A 145 0.55 -11.60 17.12
C GLY A 145 1.49 -10.40 17.27
N LYS A 146 2.30 -10.38 18.33
CA LYS A 146 3.33 -9.36 18.57
C LYS A 146 4.42 -9.37 17.49
N GLN A 147 4.89 -10.56 17.11
CA GLN A 147 5.87 -10.72 16.04
C GLN A 147 5.31 -10.23 14.69
N ALA A 148 4.06 -10.56 14.37
CA ALA A 148 3.41 -10.09 13.15
C ALA A 148 3.24 -8.56 13.13
N ALA A 149 2.88 -7.94 14.27
CA ALA A 149 2.82 -6.48 14.39
C ALA A 149 4.20 -5.83 14.20
N LEU A 150 5.26 -6.42 14.77
CA LEU A 150 6.64 -5.95 14.57
C LEU A 150 7.08 -6.08 13.10
N ALA A 151 6.76 -7.21 12.45
CA ALA A 151 7.04 -7.42 11.03
C ALA A 151 6.37 -6.36 10.16
N VAL A 152 5.11 -5.99 10.46
CA VAL A 152 4.42 -4.88 9.80
C VAL A 152 5.21 -3.57 9.93
N ALA A 153 5.65 -3.20 11.13
CA ALA A 153 6.41 -1.97 11.36
C ALA A 153 7.77 -1.95 10.64
N VAL A 154 8.48 -3.08 10.59
CA VAL A 154 9.74 -3.20 9.85
C VAL A 154 9.49 -3.07 8.34
N VAL A 155 8.56 -3.85 7.80
CA VAL A 155 8.30 -3.88 6.36
C VAL A 155 7.74 -2.55 5.87
N VAL A 156 6.86 -1.88 6.61
CA VAL A 156 6.33 -0.57 6.21
C VAL A 156 7.42 0.51 6.20
N SER A 157 8.37 0.43 7.14
CA SER A 157 9.49 1.37 7.20
C SER A 157 10.45 1.16 6.03
N LEU A 158 10.78 -0.09 5.72
CA LEU A 158 11.59 -0.44 4.55
C LEU A 158 10.90 -0.03 3.24
N GLN A 159 9.59 -0.25 3.15
CA GLN A 159 8.79 0.14 1.99
C GLN A 159 8.78 1.66 1.80
N ALA A 160 8.63 2.43 2.88
CA ALA A 160 8.68 3.89 2.81
C ALA A 160 10.06 4.40 2.39
N ALA A 161 11.14 3.83 2.96
CA ALA A 161 12.51 4.17 2.56
C ALA A 161 12.76 3.86 1.08
N LEU A 162 12.32 2.69 0.61
CA LEU A 162 12.39 2.30 -0.79
C LEU A 162 11.57 3.25 -1.68
N GLY A 163 10.36 3.62 -1.28
CA GLY A 163 9.52 4.56 -2.03
C GLY A 163 10.14 5.95 -2.16
N VAL A 164 10.73 6.46 -1.09
CA VAL A 164 11.51 7.72 -1.11
C VAL A 164 12.71 7.59 -2.05
N TRP A 165 13.43 6.48 -2.02
CA TRP A 165 14.55 6.26 -2.93
C TRP A 165 14.10 6.17 -4.39
N THR A 166 13.07 5.37 -4.70
CA THR A 166 12.48 5.28 -6.04
C THR A 166 12.08 6.65 -6.57
N LEU A 167 11.48 7.48 -5.72
CA LEU A 167 11.08 8.83 -6.03
C LEU A 167 12.29 9.74 -6.34
N VAL A 168 13.26 9.84 -5.43
CA VAL A 168 14.41 10.74 -5.57
C VAL A 168 15.29 10.34 -6.75
N ALA A 169 15.34 9.04 -7.08
CA ALA A 169 16.05 8.52 -8.24
C ALA A 169 15.32 8.72 -9.58
N ALA A 170 14.19 9.44 -9.60
CA ALA A 170 13.34 9.64 -10.79
C ALA A 170 12.79 8.35 -11.40
N VAL A 171 12.34 7.43 -10.53
CA VAL A 171 11.63 6.19 -10.87
C VAL A 171 12.33 5.32 -11.94
N PRO A 172 13.60 4.89 -11.74
CA PRO A 172 14.19 3.86 -12.57
C PRO A 172 13.32 2.61 -12.52
N ILE A 173 13.12 1.93 -13.66
CA ILE A 173 12.20 0.79 -13.77
C ILE A 173 12.47 -0.27 -12.70
N SER A 174 13.75 -0.57 -12.43
CA SER A 174 14.14 -1.54 -11.40
C SER A 174 13.65 -1.14 -10.00
N LEU A 175 13.78 0.14 -9.62
CA LEU A 175 13.31 0.65 -8.33
C LEU A 175 11.78 0.75 -8.28
N GLY A 176 11.13 1.08 -9.40
CA GLY A 176 9.67 1.05 -9.53
C GLY A 176 9.11 -0.34 -9.29
N VAL A 177 9.66 -1.36 -9.97
CA VAL A 177 9.28 -2.77 -9.79
C VAL A 177 9.59 -3.26 -8.38
N LEU A 178 10.76 -2.93 -7.84
CA LEU A 178 11.14 -3.32 -6.48
C LEU A 178 10.17 -2.71 -5.45
N HIS A 179 9.79 -1.44 -5.62
CA HIS A 179 8.81 -0.79 -4.75
C HIS A 179 7.42 -1.42 -4.85
N GLN A 180 6.97 -1.81 -6.06
CA GLN A 180 5.72 -2.56 -6.23
C GLN A 180 5.78 -3.94 -5.56
N ALA A 181 6.89 -4.66 -5.70
CA ALA A 181 7.09 -5.95 -5.03
C ALA A 181 7.10 -5.80 -3.50
N GLY A 182 7.77 -4.77 -2.98
CA GLY A 182 7.76 -4.45 -1.55
C GLY A 182 6.37 -4.10 -1.02
N ALA A 183 5.53 -3.42 -1.82
CA ALA A 183 4.13 -3.16 -1.46
C ALA A 183 3.32 -4.47 -1.34
N ALA A 184 3.55 -5.44 -2.24
CA ALA A 184 2.94 -6.76 -2.13
C ALA A 184 3.41 -7.52 -0.87
N VAL A 185 4.70 -7.43 -0.51
CA VAL A 185 5.23 -8.00 0.74
C VAL A 185 4.59 -7.35 1.96
N LEU A 186 4.43 -6.02 1.97
CA LEU A 186 3.74 -5.30 3.04
C LEU A 186 2.28 -5.73 3.17
N LEU A 187 1.58 -5.91 2.04
CA LEU A 187 0.21 -6.38 2.02
C LEU A 187 0.10 -7.82 2.56
N ALA A 188 1.05 -8.69 2.24
CA ALA A 188 1.14 -10.03 2.80
C ALA A 188 1.38 -10.02 4.31
N ALA A 189 2.27 -9.15 4.81
CA ALA A 189 2.52 -8.98 6.24
C ALA A 189 1.29 -8.47 6.98
N ALA A 190 0.56 -7.49 6.42
CA ALA A 190 -0.70 -6.99 6.97
C ALA A 190 -1.78 -8.08 6.99
N THR A 191 -1.87 -8.89 5.93
CA THR A 191 -2.80 -10.04 5.85
C THR A 191 -2.49 -11.08 6.92
N MET A 192 -1.20 -11.44 7.08
CA MET A 192 -0.74 -12.34 8.13
C MET A 192 -1.08 -11.80 9.52
N PHE A 193 -0.86 -10.51 9.77
CA PHE A 193 -1.21 -9.88 11.04
C PHE A 193 -2.72 -9.98 11.32
N ALA A 194 -3.56 -9.60 10.35
CA ALA A 194 -5.02 -9.70 10.46
C ALA A 194 -5.52 -11.14 10.68
N TRP A 195 -4.89 -12.12 10.04
CA TRP A 195 -5.20 -13.53 10.23
C TRP A 195 -4.78 -14.02 11.62
N ARG A 196 -3.54 -13.72 12.05
CA ARG A 196 -2.98 -14.16 13.34
C ARG A 196 -3.79 -13.64 14.53
N VAL A 197 -4.22 -12.38 14.50
CA VAL A 197 -4.96 -11.80 15.63
C VAL A 197 -6.37 -12.38 15.77
N ARG A 198 -6.94 -13.05 14.75
CA ARG A 198 -8.22 -13.77 14.84
C ARG A 198 -8.08 -15.13 15.54
N ARG A 199 -6.86 -15.66 15.61
CA ARG A 199 -6.54 -16.99 16.15
C ARG A 199 -5.47 -16.84 17.25
N PRO A 200 -5.80 -16.22 18.39
CA PRO A 200 -4.87 -16.11 19.51
C PRO A 200 -4.37 -17.49 19.95
#